data_AF-A0A136IIJ3-F1
#
_entry.id   AF-A0A136IIJ3-F1
#
_cell.length_a   1.000
_cell.length_b   1.000
_cell.length_c   1.000
_cell.angle_alpha   90.00
_cell.angle_beta   90.00
_cell.angle_gamma   90.00
#
_symmetry.space_group_name_H-M   'P 1'
#
loop_
_entity.id
_entity.type
_entity.pdbx_description
1 polymer ?
#
loop_
_entity_poly.entity_id
_entity_poly.type
_entity_poly.pdbx_seq_one_letter_code
_entity_poly.pdbx_strand_id
1 'polypeptide(L)' 'MTNVFLHELGHILGLRHEFADLEGGAIQWGSRNPYSVMSYNFPPQIQPSDEKDTRSFYDFPGQRVGGYQVL' A
#
# COMPACT_ATOMS: atom_id res chain seq x y z
N MET A 1 19.14 2.96 3.15
CA MET A 1 18.51 3.47 4.38
C MET A 1 17.26 4.30 4.09
N THR A 2 17.31 5.30 3.20
CA THR A 2 16.15 6.16 2.87
C THR A 2 14.87 5.39 2.54
N ASN A 3 14.94 4.38 1.67
CA ASN A 3 13.73 3.66 1.26
C ASN A 3 13.23 2.65 2.32
N VAL A 4 14.09 2.23 3.25
CA VAL A 4 13.64 1.47 4.42
C VAL A 4 12.82 2.37 5.33
N PHE A 5 13.28 3.61 5.56
CA PHE A 5 12.47 4.60 6.28
C PHE A 5 11.12 4.86 5.57
N LEU A 6 11.11 4.94 4.23
CA LEU A 6 9.85 5.11 3.48
C LEU A 6 8.92 3.90 3.61
N HIS A 7 9.45 2.68 3.63
CA HIS A 7 8.67 1.46 3.90
C HIS A 7 7.97 1.55 5.28
N GLU A 8 8.74 1.85 6.33
CA GLU A 8 8.19 1.97 7.68
C GLU A 8 7.22 3.15 7.82
N LEU A 9 7.51 4.27 7.14
CA LEU A 9 6.58 5.40 7.07
C LEU A 9 5.26 5.00 6.39
N GLY A 10 5.33 4.15 5.35
CA GLY A 10 4.15 3.57 4.71
C GLY A 10 3.24 2.84 5.71
N HIS A 11 3.80 2.09 6.65
CA HIS A 11 3.02 1.45 7.72
C HIS A 11 2.34 2.46 8.65
N ILE A 12 3.01 3.55 9.02
CA ILE A 12 2.41 4.63 9.82
C ILE A 12 1.25 5.30 9.07
N LEU A 13 1.37 5.42 7.75
CA LEU A 13 0.34 5.92 6.85
C LEU A 13 -0.82 4.93 6.64
N GLY A 14 -0.71 3.70 7.15
CA GLY A 14 -1.75 2.67 7.05
C GLY A 14 -1.60 1.74 5.84
N LEU A 15 -0.50 1.85 5.09
CA LEU A 15 -0.17 0.92 4.01
C LEU A 15 0.30 -0.42 4.60
N ARG A 16 -0.12 -1.51 3.97
CA ARG A 16 0.31 -2.87 4.34
C ARG A 16 1.27 -3.43 3.30
N HIS A 17 1.87 -4.58 3.60
CA HIS A 17 2.66 -5.28 2.61
C HIS A 17 1.86 -5.61 1.36
N GLU A 18 2.56 -5.64 0.21
CA GLU A 18 1.99 -5.90 -1.12
C GLU A 18 1.20 -7.23 -1.23
N PHE A 19 1.47 -8.17 -0.33
CA PHE A 19 0.87 -9.51 -0.30
C PHE A 19 -0.12 -9.69 0.87
N ALA A 20 -0.47 -8.62 1.61
CA ALA A 20 -1.34 -8.72 2.78
C ALA A 20 -2.77 -9.22 2.43
N ASP A 21 -3.23 -9.02 1.19
CA ASP A 21 -4.50 -9.57 0.72
C ASP A 21 -4.47 -11.10 0.62
N LEU A 22 -3.30 -11.69 0.35
CA LEU A 22 -3.08 -13.14 0.31
C LEU A 22 -3.00 -13.74 1.71
N GLU A 23 -2.49 -12.99 2.68
CA GLU A 23 -2.45 -13.40 4.10
C GLU A 23 -3.82 -13.30 4.78
N GLY A 24 -4.74 -12.55 4.18
CA GLY A 24 -6.08 -12.31 4.70
C GLY A 24 -6.16 -11.11 5.65
N GLY A 25 -7.36 -10.54 5.77
CA GLY A 25 -7.59 -9.36 6.62
C GLY A 25 -7.22 -8.02 5.98
N ALA A 26 -6.84 -8.02 4.69
CA ALA A 26 -6.65 -6.81 3.89
C ALA A 26 -7.29 -6.97 2.50
N ILE A 27 -7.57 -5.85 1.85
CA ILE A 27 -8.04 -5.78 0.45
C ILE A 27 -7.00 -4.98 -0.33
N GLN A 28 -6.62 -5.46 -1.51
CA GLN A 28 -5.71 -4.72 -2.39
C GLN A 28 -6.34 -3.38 -2.77
N TRP A 29 -5.58 -2.30 -2.57
CA TRP A 29 -5.90 -0.98 -3.08
C TRP A 29 -5.04 -0.67 -4.31
N GLY A 30 -5.66 -0.17 -5.38
CA GLY A 30 -4.93 0.21 -6.60
C GLY A 30 -4.33 -0.99 -7.33
N SER A 31 -3.07 -0.87 -7.73
CA SER A 31 -2.36 -1.84 -8.58
C SER A 31 -1.65 -2.89 -7.73
N ARG A 32 -1.58 -4.14 -8.21
CA ARG A 32 -0.64 -5.13 -7.66
C ARG A 32 0.73 -4.95 -8.28
N ASN A 33 1.76 -4.70 -7.48
CA ASN A 33 3.13 -4.52 -7.90
C ASN A 33 4.12 -5.21 -6.94
N PRO A 34 4.67 -6.39 -7.30
CA PRO A 34 5.61 -7.11 -6.44
C PRO A 34 6.92 -6.33 -6.18
N TYR A 35 7.19 -5.25 -6.92
CA TYR A 35 8.35 -4.36 -6.75
C TYR A 35 8.07 -3.11 -5.91
N SER A 36 6.86 -2.95 -5.37
CA SER A 36 6.50 -1.84 -4.47
C SER A 36 7.51 -1.68 -3.34
N VAL A 37 7.67 -0.45 -2.84
CA VAL A 37 8.39 -0.18 -1.59
C VAL A 37 7.82 -0.97 -0.40
N MET A 38 6.55 -1.37 -0.46
CA MET A 38 5.87 -2.19 0.56
C MET A 38 6.02 -3.69 0.34
N SER A 39 6.83 -4.13 -0.63
CA SER A 39 7.17 -5.53 -0.85
C SER A 39 8.39 -5.95 -0.01
N TYR A 40 8.76 -7.23 -0.05
CA TYR A 40 9.96 -7.79 0.59
C TYR A 40 11.24 -7.72 -0.27
N ASN A 41 11.19 -7.02 -1.40
CA ASN A 41 12.40 -6.78 -2.19
C ASN A 41 13.37 -5.88 -1.43
N PHE A 42 14.61 -6.33 -1.30
CA PHE A 42 15.66 -5.60 -0.61
C PHE A 42 16.83 -5.25 -1.55
N PRO A 43 17.29 -3.98 -1.58
CA PRO A 43 16.76 -2.84 -0.83
C PRO A 43 15.43 -2.33 -1.41
N PRO A 44 14.50 -1.80 -0.58
CA PRO A 44 13.22 -1.28 -1.06
C PRO A 44 13.41 -0.17 -2.09
N GLN A 45 12.54 -0.10 -3.10
CA GLN A 45 12.58 0.93 -4.14
C GLN A 45 11.19 1.50 -4.35
N ILE A 46 11.07 2.83 -4.29
CA ILE A 46 9.83 3.52 -4.66
C ILE A 46 9.55 3.27 -6.13
N GLN A 47 8.32 2.84 -6.41
CA GLN A 47 7.79 2.65 -7.74
C GLN A 47 6.77 3.74 -8.08
N PRO A 48 6.52 4.02 -9.37
CA PRO A 48 5.45 4.94 -9.78
C PRO A 48 4.06 4.54 -9.24
N SER A 49 3.81 3.24 -9.02
CA SER A 49 2.58 2.75 -8.40
C SER A 49 2.45 3.19 -6.95
N ASP A 50 3.55 3.26 -6.20
CA ASP A 50 3.51 3.62 -4.77
C ASP A 50 2.97 5.04 -4.61
N GLU A 51 3.44 5.99 -5.44
CA GLU A 51 2.94 7.37 -5.41
C GLU A 51 1.50 7.46 -5.89
N LYS A 52 1.21 6.89 -7.07
CA LYS A 52 -0.12 6.97 -7.69
C LYS A 52 -1.19 6.37 -6.78
N ASP A 53 -0.96 5.17 -6.28
CA ASP A 53 -1.97 4.39 -5.59
C ASP A 53 -2.12 4.88 -4.14
N THR A 54 -1.04 5.29 -3.47
CA THR A 54 -1.13 5.97 -2.15
C THR A 54 -1.91 7.28 -2.25
N ARG A 55 -1.68 8.08 -3.29
CA ARG A 55 -2.46 9.31 -3.51
C ARG A 55 -3.94 8.99 -3.69
N SER A 56 -4.26 8.00 -4.54
CA SER A 56 -5.66 7.59 -4.74
C SER A 56 -6.32 7.06 -3.47
N PHE A 57 -5.57 6.42 -2.57
CA PHE A 57 -6.06 5.94 -1.29
C PHE A 57 -6.52 7.09 -0.40
N TYR A 58 -5.69 8.14 -0.28
CA TYR A 58 -6.04 9.32 0.52
C TYR A 58 -7.07 10.24 -0.14
N ASP A 59 -7.14 10.25 -1.46
CA ASP A 59 -8.12 11.03 -2.21
C ASP A 59 -9.49 10.33 -2.29
N PHE A 60 -9.63 9.10 -1.76
CA PHE A 60 -10.87 8.33 -1.88
C PHE A 60 -12.03 8.97 -1.08
N PRO A 61 -13.10 9.45 -1.74
CA PRO A 61 -14.22 10.10 -1.07
C PRO A 61 -15.33 9.10 -0.70
N GLY A 62 -15.16 7.83 -1.04
CA GLY A 62 -16.20 6.82 -0.91
C GLY A 62 -16.28 6.25 0.51
N GLN A 63 -17.43 5.66 0.81
CA GLN A 63 -17.70 5.04 2.10
C GLN A 63 -17.57 3.52 2.07
N ARG A 64 -17.21 2.91 0.92
CA ARG A 64 -17.17 1.45 0.79
C ARG A 64 -16.00 0.96 -0.06
N VAL A 65 -15.33 -0.09 0.41
CA VAL A 65 -14.22 -0.75 -0.29
C VAL A 65 -14.38 -2.26 -0.14
N GLY A 66 -14.35 -3.00 -1.25
CA GLY A 66 -14.46 -4.47 -1.25
C GLY A 66 -15.69 -5.02 -0.52
N GLY A 67 -16.80 -4.27 -0.49
CA GLY A 67 -18.02 -4.63 0.23
C GLY A 67 -18.10 -4.15 1.68
N TYR A 68 -16.99 -3.70 2.27
CA TYR A 68 -16.91 -3.17 3.64
C TYR A 68 -17.19 -1.67 3.66
N GLN A 69 -17.73 -1.17 4.78
CA GLN A 69 -17.89 0.26 5.01
C GLN A 69 -16.62 0.83 5.62
N VAL A 70 -16.13 1.93 5.05
CA VAL A 70 -15.02 2.73 5.59
C VAL A 70 -15.65 3.78 6.50
N LEU A 71 -15.25 3.77 7.78
CA LEU A 71 -15.78 4.65 8.84
C LEU A 71 -15.24 6.07 8.73
#